data_AF-A0A1V6U426-F1
#
_entry.id   AF-A0A1V6U426-F1
#
_cell.length_a   1.000
_cell.length_b   1.000
_cell.length_c   1.000
_cell.angle_alpha   90.00
_cell.angle_beta   90.00
_cell.angle_gamma   90.00
#
_symmetry.space_group_name_H-M   'P 1'
#
loop_
_entity.id
_entity.type
_entity.pdbx_description
1 polymer ?
#
loop_
_entity_poly.entity_id
_entity_poly.type
_entity_poly.pdbx_seq_one_letter_code
_entity_poly.pdbx_strand_id
1 'polypeptide(L)'
;MSIAALPVELISKICNQLDFQQLVALRLSCRALYKNSLENFAGTFYRKIRFIVTSESLHELEELSKSNGLREHVQELWMIPTVFNGTEKPLGMVSISSKSCRQVNGDELERRHAIHKAMLTDNSNLLESEAFS
;
A
#
# COMPACT_ATOMS: atom_id res chain seq x y z
N MET A 1 -19.49 33.96 -6.87
CA MET A 1 -18.43 33.85 -5.84
C MET A 1 -17.70 32.54 -6.03
N SER A 2 -16.36 32.53 -5.92
CA SER A 2 -15.55 31.31 -6.16
C SER A 2 -15.37 30.51 -4.87
N ILE A 3 -15.55 29.20 -4.94
CA ILE A 3 -15.26 28.27 -3.83
C ILE A 3 -13.79 28.37 -3.37
N ALA A 4 -12.87 28.70 -4.28
CA ALA A 4 -11.45 28.84 -3.97
C ALA A 4 -11.11 30.05 -3.07
N ALA A 5 -12.04 30.99 -2.93
CA ALA A 5 -11.89 32.18 -2.09
C ALA A 5 -12.41 31.98 -0.65
N LEU A 6 -12.97 30.80 -0.34
CA LEU A 6 -13.44 30.49 1.01
C LEU A 6 -12.25 30.31 1.97
N PRO A 7 -12.42 30.66 3.26
CA PRO A 7 -11.48 30.30 4.32
C PRO A 7 -11.20 28.79 4.35
N VAL A 8 -9.98 28.43 4.74
CA VAL A 8 -9.48 27.04 4.73
C VAL A 8 -10.33 26.12 5.61
N GLU A 9 -10.89 26.65 6.70
CA GLU A 9 -11.77 25.93 7.63
C GLU A 9 -13.09 25.53 6.96
N LEU A 10 -13.63 26.39 6.09
CA LEU A 10 -14.85 26.06 5.33
C LEU A 10 -14.54 25.05 4.23
N ILE A 11 -13.38 25.19 3.57
CA ILE A 11 -12.93 24.21 2.57
C ILE A 11 -12.74 22.84 3.22
N SER A 12 -12.11 22.77 4.40
CA SER A 12 -11.97 21.52 5.16
C SER A 12 -13.33 20.90 5.52
N LYS A 13 -14.30 21.70 5.96
CA LYS A 13 -15.67 21.20 6.22
C LYS A 13 -16.33 20.62 4.97
N ILE A 14 -16.15 21.26 3.81
CA ILE A 14 -16.64 20.74 2.52
C ILE A 14 -15.93 19.43 2.20
N CYS A 15 -14.60 19.39 2.29
CA CYS A 15 -13.79 18.20 2.03
C CYS A 15 -14.21 16.99 2.88
N ASN A 16 -14.62 17.20 4.14
CA ASN A 16 -15.08 16.14 5.03
C ASN A 16 -16.43 15.51 4.63
N GLN A 17 -17.15 16.12 3.68
CA GLN A 17 -18.40 15.57 3.13
C GLN A 17 -18.18 14.86 1.79
N LEU A 18 -16.97 14.89 1.24
CA LEU A 18 -16.65 14.31 -0.06
C LEU A 18 -16.03 12.93 0.10
N ASP A 19 -16.37 12.02 -0.81
CA ASP A 19 -15.63 10.78 -0.95
C ASP A 19 -14.25 11.02 -1.56
N PHE A 20 -13.42 9.98 -1.60
CA PHE A 20 -12.05 10.07 -2.13
C PHE A 20 -12.00 10.59 -3.58
N GLN A 21 -12.88 10.10 -4.47
CA GLN A 21 -12.86 10.47 -5.89
C GLN A 21 -13.27 11.93 -6.08
N GLN A 22 -14.32 12.35 -5.39
CA GLN A 22 -14.80 13.73 -5.39
C GLN A 22 -13.75 14.70 -4.83
N LEU A 23 -13.06 14.30 -3.77
CA LEU A 23 -12.02 15.11 -3.15
C LEU A 23 -10.80 15.25 -4.08
N VAL A 24 -10.42 14.18 -4.78
CA VAL A 24 -9.38 14.24 -5.82
C VAL A 24 -9.80 15.18 -6.95
N ALA A 25 -11.03 15.06 -7.46
CA ALA A 25 -11.55 15.94 -8.50
C ALA A 25 -11.55 17.43 -8.07
N LEU A 26 -11.95 17.71 -6.83
CA LEU A 26 -11.90 19.06 -6.26
C LEU A 26 -10.46 19.60 -6.24
N ARG A 27 -9.51 18.78 -5.81
CA ARG A 27 -8.08 19.13 -5.74
C ARG A 27 -7.47 19.40 -7.11
N LEU A 28 -7.90 18.66 -8.12
CA LEU A 28 -7.45 18.84 -9.51
C LEU A 28 -8.11 20.03 -10.21
N SER A 29 -9.18 20.58 -9.66
CA SER A 29 -9.91 21.70 -10.27
C SER A 29 -9.06 22.98 -10.36
N CYS A 30 -8.31 23.32 -9.30
CA CYS A 30 -7.37 24.44 -9.35
C CYS A 30 -6.30 24.39 -8.24
N ARG A 31 -5.21 25.14 -8.43
CA ARG A 31 -4.08 25.19 -7.50
C ARG A 31 -4.44 25.72 -6.11
N ALA A 32 -5.40 26.64 -6.01
CA ALA A 32 -5.86 27.17 -4.73
C ALA A 32 -6.58 26.09 -3.91
N LEU A 33 -7.51 25.35 -4.53
CA LEU A 33 -8.20 24.23 -3.88
C LEU A 33 -7.24 23.09 -3.52
N TYR A 34 -6.26 22.80 -4.37
CA TYR A 34 -5.20 21.84 -4.07
C TYR A 34 -4.47 22.19 -2.77
N LYS A 35 -4.03 23.44 -2.63
CA LYS A 35 -3.30 23.92 -1.44
C LYS A 35 -4.21 23.95 -0.21
N ASN A 36 -5.39 24.54 -0.32
CA ASN A 36 -6.28 24.77 0.82
C ASN A 36 -6.87 23.47 1.37
N SER A 37 -6.97 22.41 0.56
CA SER A 37 -7.43 21.10 1.03
C SER A 37 -6.31 20.15 1.47
N LEU A 38 -5.03 20.56 1.36
CA LEU A 38 -3.89 19.67 1.58
C LEU A 38 -3.88 19.06 2.98
N GLU A 39 -4.02 19.88 4.02
CA GLU A 39 -4.01 19.42 5.42
C GLU A 39 -5.09 18.37 5.67
N ASN A 40 -6.32 18.68 5.27
CA ASN A 40 -7.47 17.79 5.42
C ASN A 40 -7.28 16.48 4.64
N PHE A 41 -6.80 16.58 3.40
CA PHE A 41 -6.55 15.44 2.54
C PHE A 41 -5.47 14.52 3.12
N ALA A 42 -4.34 15.10 3.52
CA ALA A 42 -3.21 14.36 4.04
C ALA A 42 -3.56 13.69 5.38
N GLY A 43 -4.22 14.42 6.30
CA GLY A 43 -4.67 13.87 7.57
C GLY A 43 -5.69 12.73 7.43
N THR A 44 -6.52 12.75 6.37
CA THR A 44 -7.54 11.73 6.14
C THR A 44 -6.98 10.48 5.45
N PHE A 45 -6.13 10.64 4.42
CA PHE A 45 -5.71 9.52 3.56
C PHE A 45 -4.26 9.08 3.72
N TYR A 46 -3.37 9.95 4.21
CA TYR A 46 -1.93 9.67 4.30
C TYR A 46 -1.46 9.37 5.72
N ARG A 47 -2.34 9.48 6.71
CA ARG A 47 -2.03 9.12 8.10
C ARG A 47 -1.54 7.68 8.27
N LYS A 48 -2.16 6.76 7.54
CA LYS A 48 -1.83 5.33 7.57
C LYS A 48 -1.67 4.81 6.16
N ILE A 49 -0.45 4.45 5.78
CA ILE A 49 -0.14 3.94 4.46
C ILE A 49 -0.04 2.43 4.54
N ARG A 50 -0.78 1.73 3.67
CA ARG A 50 -0.74 0.28 3.54
C ARG A 50 -0.19 -0.06 2.17
N PHE A 51 0.83 -0.90 2.11
CA PHE A 51 1.43 -1.31 0.84
C PHE A 51 1.91 -2.75 0.88
N ILE A 52 1.83 -3.41 -0.27
CA ILE A 52 2.43 -4.73 -0.49
C ILE A 52 3.89 -4.52 -0.83
N VAL A 53 4.82 -5.23 -0.19
CA VAL A 53 6.25 -5.03 -0.42
C VAL A 53 6.64 -5.53 -1.82
N THR A 54 6.63 -4.61 -2.78
CA THR A 54 7.12 -4.76 -4.15
C THR A 54 8.12 -3.64 -4.47
N SER A 55 8.99 -3.83 -5.46
CA SER A 55 9.93 -2.78 -5.89
C SER A 55 9.20 -1.48 -6.28
N GLU A 56 8.05 -1.59 -6.94
CA GLU A 56 7.21 -0.45 -7.34
C GLU A 56 6.66 0.30 -6.12
N SER A 57 6.05 -0.42 -5.17
CA SER A 57 5.50 0.20 -3.94
C SER A 57 6.57 0.90 -3.09
N LEU A 58 7.80 0.36 -3.06
CA LEU A 58 8.90 0.93 -2.31
C LEU A 58 9.43 2.18 -2.99
N HIS A 59 9.46 2.19 -4.33
CA HIS A 59 9.78 3.39 -5.09
C HIS A 59 8.72 4.50 -4.89
N GLU A 60 7.42 4.15 -4.93
CA GLU A 60 6.36 5.11 -4.62
C GLU A 60 6.46 5.66 -3.19
N LEU A 61 6.80 4.80 -2.22
CA LEU A 61 7.03 5.22 -0.84
C LEU A 61 8.25 6.15 -0.71
N GLU A 62 9.31 5.89 -1.48
CA GLU A 62 10.48 6.76 -1.55
C GLU A 62 10.11 8.13 -2.12
N GLU A 63 9.38 8.19 -3.23
CA GLU A 63 8.90 9.44 -3.81
C GLU A 63 7.96 10.20 -2.87
N LEU A 64 7.09 9.48 -2.15
CA LEU A 64 6.25 10.07 -1.13
C LEU A 64 7.07 10.68 0.01
N SER A 65 8.17 10.04 0.42
CA SER A 65 9.06 10.57 1.47
C SER A 65 9.74 11.89 1.08
N LYS A 66 9.92 12.11 -0.23
CA LYS A 66 10.46 13.36 -0.81
C LYS A 66 9.39 14.44 -0.97
N SER A 67 8.10 14.10 -0.87
CA SER A 67 7.02 15.05 -1.06
C SER A 67 6.87 16.01 0.13
N ASN A 68 6.82 17.31 -0.17
CA ASN A 68 6.57 18.34 0.84
C ASN A 68 5.08 18.34 1.23
N GLY A 69 4.79 18.42 2.53
CA GLY A 69 3.44 18.41 3.08
C GLY A 69 2.89 17.01 3.36
N LEU A 70 2.91 16.06 2.41
CA LEU A 70 2.31 14.73 2.66
C LEU A 70 3.11 13.92 3.68
N ARG A 71 4.46 13.95 3.61
CA ARG A 71 5.34 13.18 4.51
C ARG A 71 5.12 13.50 6.00
N GLU A 72 4.78 14.75 6.31
CA GLU A 72 4.58 15.25 7.68
C GLU A 72 3.30 14.65 8.31
N HIS A 73 2.38 14.16 7.48
CA HIS A 73 1.12 13.59 7.92
C HIS A 73 1.18 12.07 8.08
N VAL A 74 2.23 11.41 7.58
CA VAL A 74 2.37 9.95 7.68
C VAL A 74 2.75 9.56 9.11
N GLN A 75 1.88 8.78 9.76
CA GLN A 75 2.09 8.31 11.14
C GLN A 75 2.38 6.82 11.21
N GLU A 76 1.82 6.02 10.31
CA GLU A 76 1.95 4.57 10.34
C GLU A 76 2.18 4.00 8.94
N LEU A 77 3.12 3.05 8.84
CA LEU A 77 3.38 2.23 7.66
C LEU A 77 3.02 0.78 7.95
N TRP A 78 2.12 0.23 7.13
CA TRP A 78 1.63 -1.13 7.24
C TRP A 78 2.14 -1.91 6.03
N MET A 79 3.18 -2.71 6.27
CA MET A 79 3.81 -3.54 5.25
C MET A 79 3.10 -4.88 5.15
N ILE A 80 2.69 -5.24 3.95
CA ILE A 80 2.17 -6.57 3.63
C ILE A 80 3.29 -7.31 2.88
N PRO A 81 4.07 -8.18 3.57
CA PRO A 81 5.18 -8.87 2.95
C PRO A 81 4.66 -9.84 1.88
N THR A 82 5.30 -9.85 0.72
CA THR A 82 5.10 -10.88 -0.30
C THR A 82 5.86 -12.13 0.14
N VAL A 83 5.17 -13.05 0.81
CA VAL A 83 5.82 -14.27 1.36
C VAL A 83 6.29 -15.23 0.28
N PHE A 84 5.72 -15.16 -0.93
CA PHE A 84 6.09 -16.03 -2.04
C PHE A 84 5.86 -15.30 -3.37
N ASN A 85 6.81 -14.45 -3.75
CA ASN A 85 6.86 -14.00 -5.13
C ASN A 85 7.46 -15.17 -5.93
N GLY A 86 6.75 -15.72 -6.92
CA GLY A 86 7.14 -16.90 -7.72
C GLY A 86 8.38 -16.72 -8.60
N THR A 87 9.36 -15.96 -8.14
CA THR A 87 10.66 -15.78 -8.80
C THR A 87 11.72 -16.51 -7.98
N GLU A 88 12.37 -17.47 -8.63
CA GLU A 88 13.44 -18.32 -8.10
C GLU A 88 14.74 -17.54 -7.81
N LYS A 89 14.67 -16.49 -7.00
CA LYS A 89 15.85 -15.76 -6.52
C LYS A 89 16.24 -16.21 -5.11
N PRO A 90 17.54 -16.16 -4.77
CA PRO A 90 18.07 -16.87 -3.62
C PRO A 90 17.42 -16.36 -2.35
N LEU A 91 17.14 -17.30 -1.46
CA LEU A 91 16.58 -17.16 -0.12
C LEU A 91 17.38 -16.12 0.69
N GLY A 92 17.05 -14.85 0.49
CA GLY A 92 17.75 -13.70 1.02
C GLY A 92 16.84 -12.89 1.92
N MET A 93 16.94 -13.19 3.21
CA MET A 93 16.46 -12.41 4.36
C MET A 93 14.94 -12.32 4.59
N VAL A 94 14.52 -13.18 5.52
CA VAL A 94 13.40 -12.99 6.45
C VAL A 94 12.00 -13.04 5.83
N SER A 95 11.41 -14.24 5.87
CA SER A 95 9.97 -14.40 5.77
C SER A 95 9.33 -14.13 7.13
N ILE A 96 8.53 -13.07 7.23
CA ILE A 96 7.72 -12.78 8.42
C ILE A 96 6.41 -13.56 8.28
N SER A 97 6.15 -14.47 9.21
CA SER A 97 4.92 -15.25 9.24
C SER A 97 3.73 -14.36 9.61
N SER A 98 2.63 -14.39 8.84
CA SER A 98 1.47 -13.50 9.05
C SER A 98 0.74 -13.70 10.39
N LYS A 99 1.04 -14.77 11.15
CA LYS A 99 0.42 -15.04 12.46
C LYS A 99 1.28 -14.64 13.66
N SER A 100 2.53 -14.28 13.45
CA SER A 100 3.45 -13.87 14.51
C SER A 100 4.64 -13.24 13.82
N CYS A 101 4.96 -11.98 14.15
CA CYS A 101 6.15 -11.25 13.66
C CYS A 101 7.49 -11.93 14.03
N ARG A 102 7.51 -13.23 14.29
CA ARG A 102 8.68 -14.05 14.51
C ARG A 102 9.45 -14.20 13.22
N GLN A 103 10.71 -13.84 13.30
CA GLN A 103 11.72 -14.12 12.30
C GLN A 103 11.85 -15.64 12.16
N VAL A 104 11.75 -16.14 10.93
CA VAL A 104 11.96 -17.56 10.61
C VAL A 104 13.32 -17.68 9.91
N ASN A 105 14.23 -18.46 10.49
CA ASN A 105 15.61 -18.63 10.02
C ASN A 105 15.91 -20.13 9.76
N GLY A 106 16.89 -20.40 8.88
CA GLY A 106 17.47 -21.74 8.66
C GLY A 106 16.47 -22.83 8.25
N ASP A 107 16.57 -24.01 8.85
CA ASP A 107 15.82 -25.23 8.51
C ASP A 107 14.29 -25.06 8.48
N GLU A 108 13.73 -24.20 9.34
CA GLU A 108 12.29 -23.95 9.37
C GLU A 108 11.84 -23.14 8.15
N LEU A 109 12.68 -22.22 7.66
CA LEU A 109 12.42 -21.48 6.43
C LEU A 109 12.47 -22.43 5.23
N GLU A 110 13.44 -23.34 5.20
CA GLU A 110 13.58 -24.35 4.15
C GLU A 110 12.38 -25.31 4.12
N ARG A 111 11.91 -25.79 5.29
CA ARG A 111 10.70 -26.63 5.36
C ARG A 111 9.46 -25.92 4.82
N ARG A 112 9.26 -24.65 5.16
CA ARG A 112 8.13 -23.86 4.65
C ARG A 112 8.24 -23.64 3.15
N HIS A 113 9.45 -23.37 2.66
CA HIS A 113 9.70 -23.23 1.24
C HIS A 113 9.42 -24.54 0.49
N ALA A 114 9.79 -25.70 1.04
CA ALA A 114 9.48 -27.01 0.47
C ALA A 114 7.96 -27.27 0.40
N ILE A 115 7.22 -26.97 1.47
CA ILE A 115 5.75 -27.08 1.49
C ILE A 115 5.13 -26.18 0.42
N HIS A 116 5.59 -24.94 0.31
CA HIS A 116 5.11 -24.01 -0.71
C HIS A 116 5.40 -24.51 -2.13
N LYS A 117 6.60 -25.06 -2.37
CA LYS A 117 6.95 -25.64 -3.67
C LYS A 117 6.05 -26.81 -4.03
N ALA A 118 5.76 -27.69 -3.07
CA ALA A 118 4.80 -28.79 -3.25
C ALA A 118 3.39 -28.27 -3.58
N MET A 119 2.90 -27.25 -2.87
CA MET A 119 1.61 -26.62 -3.17
C MET A 119 1.55 -26.02 -4.58
N LEU A 120 2.61 -25.34 -5.02
CA LEU A 120 2.67 -24.82 -6.39
C LEU A 120 2.63 -25.95 -7.41
N THR A 121 3.40 -27.02 -7.21
CA THR A 121 3.37 -28.19 -8.08
C THR A 121 2.00 -28.84 -8.12
N ASP A 122 1.34 -29.03 -6.97
CA ASP A 122 -0.02 -29.58 -6.90
C ASP A 122 -1.03 -28.70 -7.62
N ASN A 123 -0.98 -27.37 -7.43
CA ASN A 123 -1.87 -26.43 -8.11
C ASN A 123 -1.64 -26.40 -9.63
N SER A 124 -0.38 -26.43 -10.07
CA SER A 124 -0.04 -26.53 -11.49
C SER A 124 -0.56 -27.84 -12.08
N ASN A 125 -0.33 -28.97 -11.42
CA ASN A 125 -0.84 -30.27 -11.84
C ASN A 125 -2.38 -30.30 -11.92
N LEU A 126 -3.06 -29.65 -10.98
CA LEU A 126 -4.51 -29.53 -10.98
C LEU A 126 -5.03 -28.68 -12.14
N LEU A 127 -4.35 -27.58 -12.47
CA LEU A 127 -4.70 -26.74 -13.63
C LEU A 127 -4.41 -27.44 -14.97
N GLU A 128 -3.36 -28.26 -15.02
CA GLU A 128 -2.97 -29.06 -16.20
C GLU A 128 -3.78 -30.36 -16.35
N SER A 129 -4.46 -30.81 -15.28
CA SER A 129 -5.39 -31.93 -15.39
C SER A 129 -6.65 -31.49 -16.13
N GLU A 130 -6.82 -31.95 -17.38
CA GLU A 130 -7.97 -31.69 -18.25
C GLU A 130 -9.31 -32.29 -17.75
N ALA A 131 -9.47 -32.53 -16.45
CA ALA A 131 -10.65 -33.17 -15.90
C ALA A 131 -11.15 -32.46 -14.63
N PHE A 132 -11.70 -31.26 -14.81
CA PHE A 132 -12.86 -30.89 -14.00
C PHE A 132 -14.08 -31.60 -14.61
N SER A 133 -14.27 -32.87 -14.26
CA SER A 133 -15.55 -33.57 -14.45
C SER A 133 -16.53 -33.15 -13.36
#